data_AF-A0AB74LTR5-F1
#
_entry.id   AF-A0AB74LTR5-F1
#
_cell.length_a   1.000
_cell.length_b   1.000
_cell.length_c   1.000
_cell.angle_alpha   90.00
_cell.angle_beta   90.00
_cell.angle_gamma   90.00
#
_symmetry.space_group_name_H-M   'P 1'
#
loop_
_entity.id
_entity.type
_entity.pdbx_description
1 polymer ?
#
loop_
_entity_poly.entity_id
_entity_poly.type
_entity_poly.pdbx_seq_one_letter_code
_entity_poly.pdbx_strand_id
1 'polypeptide(L)'
;MGRRLPRLPAARRRAGLLAAGHRLHARPAAVPASRRRLRPEVEPRPVFRFAPSPNGRLHLGHAYSALLNAVLASRTGGRLLLRIEDIDPTRSRPELIDAIGADLAWLGLVFDPPVRRQSQHMPDYRAARDGLIARGLAYPCFCTRGDIRAAAGGNAARDPDGAPLYPGTCRALDPETAAARRAAGEPHAWRLDMARAIGQAPGPHVYTNLALLPPPDGSRACPGSAPCVPKSGRTDLGAGEG
;
A
#
# COMPACT_ATOMS: atom_id res chain seq x y z
N MET A 1 -59.82 27.13 -6.42
CA MET A 1 -59.28 27.33 -7.79
C MET A 1 -58.57 26.07 -8.23
N GLY A 2 -59.29 25.14 -8.84
CA GLY A 2 -58.74 23.93 -9.45
C GLY A 2 -58.51 24.15 -10.94
N ARG A 3 -57.37 23.73 -11.48
CA ARG A 3 -57.17 23.62 -12.92
C ARG A 3 -57.10 22.14 -13.29
N ARG A 4 -58.21 21.68 -13.87
CA ARG A 4 -58.41 20.37 -14.50
C ARG A 4 -57.58 20.30 -15.78
N LEU A 5 -56.91 19.16 -15.99
CA LEU A 5 -56.34 18.77 -17.27
C LEU A 5 -57.47 18.34 -18.23
N PRO A 6 -57.43 18.70 -19.53
CA PRO A 6 -58.39 18.20 -20.51
C PRO A 6 -58.04 16.78 -20.99
N ARG A 7 -59.07 15.92 -21.04
CA ARG A 7 -59.08 14.60 -21.70
C ARG A 7 -59.55 14.76 -23.15
N LEU A 8 -58.92 14.05 -24.09
CA LEU A 8 -59.48 13.68 -25.41
C LEU A 8 -58.76 12.39 -25.92
N PRO A 9 -59.30 11.63 -26.89
CA PRO A 9 -60.37 10.64 -26.74
C PRO A 9 -59.91 9.20 -27.07
N ALA A 10 -60.73 8.20 -26.71
CA ALA A 10 -60.58 6.81 -27.16
C ALA A 10 -61.56 6.50 -28.30
N ALA A 11 -61.05 5.90 -29.39
CA ALA A 11 -61.79 5.14 -30.40
C ALA A 11 -60.75 4.46 -31.33
N ARG A 12 -60.89 3.27 -31.89
CA ARG A 12 -61.85 2.15 -31.83
C ARG A 12 -61.12 0.95 -32.46
N ARG A 13 -61.50 -0.27 -32.07
CA ARG A 13 -61.01 -1.56 -32.58
C ARG A 13 -61.51 -1.88 -34.00
N ARG A 14 -60.70 -2.59 -34.80
CA ARG A 14 -61.05 -3.67 -35.77
C ARG A 14 -59.77 -4.51 -35.98
N ALA A 15 -59.68 -5.80 -35.61
CA ALA A 15 -60.27 -7.04 -36.15
C ALA A 15 -59.55 -7.60 -37.40
N GLY A 16 -59.16 -8.89 -37.35
CA GLY A 16 -58.59 -9.72 -38.45
C GLY A 16 -57.18 -10.25 -38.10
N LEU A 17 -56.95 -11.46 -37.57
CA LEU A 17 -57.17 -12.85 -38.03
C LEU A 17 -56.19 -13.34 -39.14
N LEU A 18 -55.28 -14.24 -38.71
CA LEU A 18 -54.58 -15.36 -39.42
C LEU A 18 -53.66 -15.10 -40.63
N ALA A 19 -52.39 -15.52 -40.51
CA ALA A 19 -51.83 -16.75 -41.13
C ALA A 19 -50.32 -16.62 -41.51
N ALA A 20 -49.59 -17.73 -41.31
CA ALA A 20 -48.34 -18.21 -41.97
C ALA A 20 -47.17 -17.21 -42.11
N GLY A 21 -46.01 -17.41 -41.48
CA GLY A 21 -45.10 -18.53 -41.74
C GLY A 21 -43.94 -18.01 -42.61
N HIS A 22 -42.71 -18.05 -42.09
CA HIS A 22 -41.45 -18.35 -42.80
C HIS A 22 -40.24 -17.93 -41.94
N ARG A 23 -39.35 -18.91 -41.73
CA ARG A 23 -38.08 -18.82 -41.00
C ARG A 23 -37.15 -17.81 -41.65
N LEU A 24 -36.51 -16.96 -40.83
CA LEU A 24 -35.16 -16.47 -41.08
C LEU A 24 -34.38 -16.50 -39.76
N HIS A 25 -33.55 -17.51 -39.60
CA HIS A 25 -32.50 -17.54 -38.59
C HIS A 25 -31.47 -16.47 -38.95
N ALA A 26 -31.56 -15.29 -38.33
CA ALA A 26 -30.46 -14.34 -38.35
C ALA A 26 -29.34 -14.88 -37.45
N ARG A 27 -28.27 -15.39 -38.07
CA ARG A 27 -27.00 -15.68 -37.39
C ARG A 27 -26.49 -14.35 -36.80
N PRO A 28 -26.11 -14.28 -35.51
CA PRO A 28 -25.38 -13.11 -35.04
C PRO A 28 -24.06 -13.02 -35.81
N ALA A 29 -23.75 -11.81 -36.27
CA ALA A 29 -22.54 -11.51 -37.02
C ALA A 29 -21.31 -12.05 -36.26
N ALA A 30 -20.45 -12.77 -36.99
CA ALA A 30 -19.17 -13.21 -36.47
C ALA A 30 -18.34 -11.98 -36.08
N VAL A 31 -18.07 -11.83 -34.78
CA VAL A 31 -17.12 -10.85 -34.28
C VAL A 31 -15.74 -11.22 -34.85
N PRO A 32 -15.04 -10.33 -35.57
CA PRO A 32 -13.75 -10.66 -36.14
C PRO A 32 -12.77 -11.03 -35.01
N ALA A 33 -12.22 -12.24 -35.14
CA ALA A 33 -11.18 -12.79 -34.29
C ALA A 33 -9.85 -12.08 -34.56
N SER A 34 -9.72 -10.85 -34.08
CA SER A 34 -8.42 -10.17 -34.02
C SER A 34 -8.35 -9.18 -32.86
N ARG A 35 -8.91 -9.55 -31.70
CA ARG A 35 -8.28 -9.14 -30.45
C ARG A 35 -7.16 -10.12 -30.20
N ARG A 36 -5.99 -9.82 -30.79
CA ARG A 36 -4.72 -10.24 -30.20
C ARG A 36 -4.84 -9.82 -28.75
N ARG A 37 -5.13 -10.78 -27.86
CA ARG A 37 -4.95 -10.56 -26.43
C ARG A 37 -3.50 -10.13 -26.35
N LEU A 38 -3.28 -8.83 -26.17
CA LEU A 38 -2.04 -8.37 -25.56
C LEU A 38 -2.01 -9.19 -24.28
N ARG A 39 -1.22 -10.26 -24.26
CA ARG A 39 -0.87 -10.93 -23.01
C ARG A 39 -0.43 -9.77 -22.12
N PRO A 40 -0.96 -9.61 -20.90
CA PRO A 40 -0.41 -8.59 -20.02
C PRO A 40 1.10 -8.82 -20.03
N GLU A 41 1.82 -7.75 -20.38
CA GLU A 41 3.27 -7.69 -20.23
C GLU A 41 3.59 -8.30 -18.87
N VAL A 42 4.49 -9.29 -18.87
CA VAL A 42 4.95 -10.10 -17.74
C VAL A 42 4.55 -9.49 -16.40
N GLU A 43 3.64 -10.14 -15.66
CA GLU A 43 3.30 -9.69 -14.30
C GLU A 43 4.60 -9.36 -13.57
N PRO A 44 4.73 -8.16 -12.98
CA PRO A 44 6.01 -7.72 -12.43
C PRO A 44 6.47 -8.75 -11.42
N ARG A 45 7.66 -9.32 -11.65
CA ARG A 45 8.25 -10.32 -10.76
C ARG A 45 8.21 -9.79 -9.33
N PRO A 46 7.65 -10.54 -8.36
CA PRO A 46 7.57 -10.09 -6.98
C PRO A 46 8.95 -9.70 -6.45
N VAL A 47 9.01 -8.64 -5.64
CA VAL A 47 10.26 -8.15 -5.04
C VAL A 47 10.13 -8.20 -3.53
N PHE A 48 10.97 -9.01 -2.90
CA PHE A 48 11.07 -9.12 -1.45
C PHE A 48 12.28 -8.32 -0.96
N ARG A 49 12.20 -7.79 0.26
CA ARG A 49 13.38 -7.21 0.92
C ARG A 49 13.47 -7.60 2.39
N PHE A 50 14.67 -7.94 2.81
CA PHE A 50 15.06 -7.93 4.22
C PHE A 50 15.74 -6.59 4.53
N ALA A 51 15.27 -5.89 5.56
CA ALA A 51 15.68 -4.52 5.83
C ALA A 51 16.11 -4.30 7.30
N PRO A 52 17.25 -4.87 7.73
CA PRO A 52 17.70 -4.76 9.11
C PRO A 52 18.29 -3.36 9.42
N SER A 53 18.03 -2.87 10.63
CA SER A 53 18.74 -1.72 11.21
C SER A 53 19.99 -2.20 11.95
N PRO A 54 21.17 -1.60 11.75
CA PRO A 54 22.41 -2.00 12.41
C PRO A 54 22.53 -1.41 13.83
N ASN A 55 21.50 -1.58 14.66
CA ASN A 55 21.43 -1.09 16.04
C ASN A 55 21.62 -2.20 17.10
N GLY A 56 21.79 -3.45 16.65
CA GLY A 56 22.09 -4.63 17.45
C GLY A 56 22.45 -5.80 16.54
N ARG A 57 22.83 -6.95 17.12
CA ARG A 57 23.02 -8.19 16.35
C ARG A 57 21.68 -8.73 15.85
N LEU A 58 21.68 -9.53 14.79
CA LEU A 58 20.48 -10.22 14.35
C LEU A 58 20.02 -11.21 15.43
N HIS A 59 18.70 -11.35 15.57
CA HIS A 59 18.08 -12.30 16.50
C HIS A 59 17.18 -13.26 15.73
N LEU A 60 16.60 -14.26 16.39
CA LEU A 60 15.81 -15.30 15.73
C LEU A 60 14.65 -14.76 14.88
N GLY A 61 13.93 -13.73 15.36
CA GLY A 61 12.91 -13.05 14.55
C GLY A 61 13.43 -12.43 13.24
N HIS A 62 14.66 -11.90 13.23
CA HIS A 62 15.31 -11.41 12.01
C HIS A 62 15.66 -12.58 11.07
N ALA A 63 16.27 -13.64 11.61
CA ALA A 63 16.60 -14.84 10.83
C ALA A 63 15.34 -15.44 10.18
N TYR A 64 14.26 -15.58 10.95
CA TYR A 64 12.96 -16.04 10.46
C TYR A 64 12.44 -15.16 9.31
N SER A 65 12.45 -13.83 9.49
CA SER A 65 11.97 -12.89 8.47
C SER A 65 12.82 -12.94 7.20
N ALA A 66 14.14 -13.06 7.32
CA ALA A 66 15.07 -13.14 6.18
C ALA A 66 14.88 -14.46 5.40
N LEU A 67 14.81 -15.59 6.11
CA LEU A 67 14.53 -16.91 5.52
C LEU A 67 13.16 -16.96 4.85
N LEU A 68 12.15 -16.35 5.48
CA LEU A 68 10.80 -16.29 4.92
C LEU A 68 10.78 -15.55 3.58
N ASN A 69 11.40 -14.37 3.52
CA ASN A 69 11.54 -13.63 2.28
C ASN A 69 12.28 -14.43 1.20
N ALA A 70 13.32 -15.18 1.57
CA ALA A 70 14.07 -16.02 0.63
C ALA A 70 13.23 -17.19 0.07
N VAL A 71 12.49 -17.88 0.94
CA VAL A 71 11.55 -18.93 0.52
C VAL A 71 10.49 -18.36 -0.42
N LEU A 72 9.97 -17.17 -0.13
CA LEU A 72 8.96 -16.52 -0.96
C LEU A 72 9.51 -16.08 -2.32
N ALA A 73 10.69 -15.47 -2.35
CA ALA A 73 11.37 -15.10 -3.58
C ALA A 73 11.60 -16.35 -4.46
N SER A 74 12.11 -17.43 -3.88
CA SER A 74 12.33 -18.69 -4.59
C SER A 74 11.04 -19.31 -5.14
N ARG A 75 10.00 -19.45 -4.31
CA ARG A 75 8.72 -20.05 -4.71
C ARG A 75 7.98 -19.27 -5.80
N THR A 76 8.18 -17.95 -5.86
CA THR A 76 7.49 -17.06 -6.81
C THR A 76 8.34 -16.67 -8.01
N GLY A 77 9.60 -17.11 -8.08
CA GLY A 77 10.56 -16.60 -9.08
C GLY A 77 10.82 -15.10 -8.94
N GLY A 78 10.62 -14.56 -7.73
CA GLY A 78 10.81 -13.17 -7.37
C GLY A 78 12.26 -12.83 -7.06
N ARG A 79 12.49 -11.54 -6.78
CA ARG A 79 13.79 -10.99 -6.39
C ARG A 79 13.91 -10.89 -4.88
N LEU A 80 15.12 -11.08 -4.35
CA LEU A 80 15.41 -10.91 -2.92
C LEU A 80 16.45 -9.82 -2.72
N LEU A 81 16.04 -8.70 -2.12
CA LEU A 81 16.90 -7.54 -1.90
C LEU A 81 17.33 -7.41 -0.43
N LEU A 82 18.54 -6.89 -0.21
CA LEU A 82 19.02 -6.47 1.10
C LEU A 82 19.09 -4.95 1.17
N ARG A 83 18.51 -4.36 2.22
CA ARG A 83 18.60 -2.91 2.49
C ARG A 83 19.00 -2.65 3.94
N ILE A 84 20.14 -2.01 4.16
CA ILE A 84 20.59 -1.63 5.50
C ILE A 84 19.92 -0.30 5.89
N GLU A 85 19.15 -0.29 6.98
CA GLU A 85 18.42 0.87 7.51
C GLU A 85 19.30 1.65 8.50
N ASP A 86 20.35 2.30 8.00
CA ASP A 86 21.42 2.98 8.77
C ASP A 86 21.26 4.50 8.92
N ILE A 87 20.02 5.02 8.97
CA ILE A 87 19.74 6.47 9.09
C ILE A 87 19.83 7.03 10.50
N ASP A 88 20.00 6.18 11.50
CA ASP A 88 20.28 6.61 12.88
C ASP A 88 21.78 6.46 13.16
N PRO A 89 22.60 7.50 12.92
CA PRO A 89 24.05 7.40 13.06
C PRO A 89 24.50 7.16 14.50
N THR A 90 23.66 7.49 15.49
CA THR A 90 24.01 7.29 16.90
C THR A 90 23.93 5.81 17.30
N ARG A 91 23.06 5.05 16.63
CA ARG A 91 22.84 3.63 16.89
C ARG A 91 23.49 2.73 15.85
N SER A 92 23.73 3.24 14.64
CA SER A 92 24.27 2.50 13.51
C SER A 92 25.79 2.42 13.58
N ARG A 93 26.32 1.21 13.78
CA ARG A 93 27.77 0.96 13.87
C ARG A 93 28.25 0.14 12.67
N PRO A 94 29.37 0.50 12.01
CA PRO A 94 29.91 -0.26 10.88
C PRO A 94 30.09 -1.75 11.18
N GLU A 95 30.55 -2.09 12.39
CA GLU A 95 30.79 -3.47 12.81
C GLU A 95 29.50 -4.29 12.86
N LEU A 96 28.35 -3.64 13.11
CA LEU A 96 27.04 -4.31 13.07
C LEU A 96 26.55 -4.54 11.65
N ILE A 97 26.96 -3.71 10.67
CA ILE A 97 26.69 -3.95 9.25
C ILE A 97 27.46 -5.19 8.79
N ASP A 98 28.73 -5.31 9.17
CA ASP A 98 29.57 -6.47 8.86
C ASP A 98 29.02 -7.74 9.53
N ALA A 99 28.61 -7.64 10.80
CA ALA A 99 27.97 -8.75 11.52
C ALA A 99 26.67 -9.21 10.85
N ILE A 100 25.82 -8.28 10.37
CA ILE A 100 24.63 -8.62 9.59
C ILE A 100 25.02 -9.42 8.34
N GLY A 101 26.05 -8.98 7.62
CA GLY A 101 26.54 -9.69 6.43
C GLY A 101 27.02 -11.11 6.76
N ALA A 102 27.78 -11.27 7.84
CA ALA A 102 28.27 -12.57 8.30
C ALA A 102 27.14 -13.51 8.74
N ASP A 103 26.16 -13.02 9.50
CA ASP A 103 25.00 -13.81 9.95
C ASP A 103 24.16 -14.28 8.75
N LEU A 104 23.92 -13.40 7.77
CA LEU A 104 23.16 -13.73 6.56
C LEU A 104 23.89 -14.75 5.68
N ALA A 105 25.22 -14.62 5.56
CA ALA A 105 26.05 -15.59 4.85
C ALA A 105 26.07 -16.96 5.57
N TRP A 106 26.14 -16.96 6.90
CA TRP A 106 26.05 -18.18 7.71
C TRP A 106 24.70 -18.89 7.56
N LEU A 107 23.61 -18.13 7.42
CA LEU A 107 22.28 -18.67 7.08
C LEU A 107 22.16 -19.16 5.62
N GLY A 108 23.19 -18.98 4.79
CA GLY A 108 23.19 -19.35 3.37
C GLY A 108 22.31 -18.46 2.50
N LEU A 109 21.99 -17.24 2.93
CA LEU A 109 21.12 -16.33 2.20
C LEU A 109 21.90 -15.49 1.18
N VAL A 110 21.46 -15.53 -0.07
CA VAL A 110 22.05 -14.76 -1.18
C VAL A 110 21.04 -13.71 -1.63
N PHE A 111 21.48 -12.45 -1.71
CA PHE A 111 20.67 -11.31 -2.10
C PHE A 111 21.12 -10.76 -3.46
N ASP A 112 20.18 -10.24 -4.24
CA ASP A 112 20.47 -9.58 -5.51
C ASP A 112 21.28 -8.30 -5.24
N PRO A 113 22.39 -8.06 -5.97
CA PRO A 113 23.10 -6.79 -5.89
C PRO A 113 22.33 -5.66 -6.62
N PRO A 114 22.60 -4.39 -6.29
CA PRO A 114 23.45 -3.96 -5.17
C PRO A 114 22.71 -4.00 -3.83
N VAL A 115 23.45 -4.30 -2.75
CA VAL A 115 22.96 -4.05 -1.38
C VAL A 115 22.81 -2.55 -1.18
N ARG A 116 21.62 -2.11 -0.74
CA ARG A 116 21.34 -0.67 -0.58
C ARG A 116 21.56 -0.23 0.87
N ARG A 117 22.34 0.82 1.09
CA ARG A 117 22.43 1.53 2.38
C ARG A 117 21.60 2.79 2.36
N GLN A 118 20.74 2.97 3.35
CA GLN A 118 19.79 4.06 3.37
C GLN A 118 20.46 5.42 3.52
N SER A 119 21.50 5.50 4.36
CA SER A 119 22.31 6.71 4.58
C SER A 119 22.92 7.28 3.29
N GLN A 120 23.19 6.43 2.30
CA GLN A 120 23.76 6.82 1.00
C GLN A 120 22.71 7.40 0.03
N HIS A 121 21.42 7.38 0.39
CA HIS A 121 20.31 7.75 -0.50
C HIS A 121 19.44 8.88 0.09
N MET A 122 20.00 9.70 1.00
CA MET A 122 19.32 10.88 1.54
C MET A 122 18.75 11.87 0.51
N PRO A 123 19.36 12.06 -0.69
CA PRO A 123 18.73 12.85 -1.75
C PRO A 123 17.35 12.35 -2.18
N ASP A 124 17.16 11.03 -2.32
CA ASP A 124 15.88 10.43 -2.73
C ASP A 124 14.77 10.73 -1.71
N TYR A 125 15.10 10.62 -0.42
CA TYR A 125 14.18 10.93 0.67
C TYR A 125 13.81 12.42 0.72
N ARG A 126 14.78 13.31 0.46
CA ARG A 126 14.52 14.74 0.34
C ARG A 126 13.60 15.04 -0.84
N ALA A 127 13.85 14.47 -2.01
CA ALA A 127 13.01 14.66 -3.19
C ALA A 127 11.58 14.15 -2.95
N ALA A 128 11.43 12.97 -2.34
CA ALA A 128 10.12 12.43 -1.99
C ALA A 128 9.37 13.32 -0.98
N ARG A 129 10.05 13.78 0.08
CA ARG A 129 9.51 14.74 1.04
C ARG A 129 9.08 16.04 0.36
N ASP A 130 9.93 16.63 -0.46
CA ASP A 130 9.68 17.90 -1.11
C ASP A 130 8.50 17.79 -2.10
N GLY A 131 8.37 16.65 -2.79
CA GLY A 131 7.20 16.34 -3.60
C GLY A 131 5.90 16.24 -2.79
N LEU A 132 5.94 15.66 -1.59
CA LEU A 132 4.78 15.62 -0.69
C LEU A 132 4.42 17.01 -0.16
N ILE A 133 5.42 17.84 0.17
CA ILE A 133 5.21 19.23 0.60
C ILE A 133 4.57 20.04 -0.52
N ALA A 134 5.12 19.96 -1.74
CA ALA A 134 4.61 20.70 -2.90
C ALA A 134 3.15 20.35 -3.23
N ARG A 135 2.72 19.11 -2.94
CA ARG A 135 1.34 18.63 -3.10
C ARG A 135 0.42 18.97 -1.91
N GLY A 136 0.91 19.67 -0.89
CA GLY A 136 0.15 19.99 0.32
C GLY A 136 -0.20 18.76 1.18
N LEU A 137 0.56 17.67 1.03
CA LEU A 137 0.37 16.41 1.74
C LEU A 137 1.23 16.31 3.01
N ALA A 138 2.26 17.13 3.15
CA ALA A 138 3.08 17.17 4.35
C ALA A 138 3.08 18.57 4.98
N TYR A 139 3.09 18.61 6.31
CA TYR A 139 3.12 19.85 7.10
C TYR A 139 4.22 19.79 8.18
N PRO A 140 4.80 20.93 8.56
CA PRO A 140 5.78 20.97 9.64
C PRO A 140 5.09 20.88 11.00
N CYS A 141 5.73 20.16 11.92
CA CYS A 141 5.31 20.02 13.30
C CYS A 141 6.47 20.42 14.21
N PHE A 142 6.24 21.39 15.07
CA PHE A 142 7.22 21.94 16.01
C PHE A 142 7.10 21.32 17.40
N CYS A 143 6.08 20.48 17.64
CA CYS A 143 5.88 19.81 18.93
C CYS A 143 7.07 18.91 19.28
N THR A 144 7.60 19.08 20.48
CA THR A 144 8.51 18.13 21.11
C THR A 144 7.78 16.84 21.48
N ARG A 145 8.54 15.79 21.85
CA ARG A 145 7.94 14.55 22.39
C ARG A 145 7.11 14.82 23.66
N GLY A 146 7.54 15.79 24.48
CA GLY A 146 6.80 16.23 25.67
C GLY A 146 5.46 16.86 25.30
N ASP A 147 5.47 17.79 24.35
CA ASP A 147 4.25 18.47 23.87
C ASP A 147 3.25 17.47 23.30
N ILE A 148 3.71 16.50 22.51
CA ILE A 148 2.86 15.46 21.93
C ILE A 148 2.21 14.63 23.03
N ARG A 149 2.99 14.21 24.04
CA ARG A 149 2.48 13.42 25.17
C ARG A 149 1.46 14.22 25.98
N ALA A 150 1.74 15.49 26.26
CA ALA A 150 0.84 16.37 26.99
C ALA A 150 -0.47 16.59 26.21
N ALA A 151 -0.38 16.86 24.91
CA ALA A 151 -1.54 17.11 24.05
C ALA A 151 -2.39 15.85 23.80
N ALA A 152 -1.78 14.66 23.76
CA ALA A 152 -2.51 13.41 23.58
C ALA A 152 -3.32 13.02 24.84
N GLY A 153 -2.82 13.35 26.03
CA GLY A 153 -3.45 13.01 27.30
C GLY A 153 -3.21 11.56 27.75
N GLY A 154 -3.68 11.22 28.96
CA GLY A 154 -3.40 9.93 29.61
C GLY A 154 -4.04 8.71 28.92
N ASN A 155 -5.22 8.91 28.32
CA ASN A 155 -6.03 7.85 27.70
C ASN A 155 -5.89 7.80 26.16
N ALA A 156 -4.88 8.45 25.60
CA ALA A 156 -4.65 8.43 24.16
C ALA A 156 -4.45 7.00 23.65
N ALA A 157 -5.05 6.69 22.50
CA ALA A 157 -4.67 5.53 21.72
C ALA A 157 -3.15 5.54 21.48
N ARG A 158 -2.55 4.36 21.51
CA ARG A 158 -1.10 4.17 21.36
C ARG A 158 -0.82 3.34 20.12
N ASP A 159 0.33 3.57 19.52
CA ASP A 159 0.86 2.67 18.50
C ASP A 159 1.32 1.33 19.13
N PRO A 160 1.66 0.32 18.31
CA PRO A 160 2.15 -0.96 18.82
C PRO A 160 3.41 -0.87 19.70
N ASP A 161 4.19 0.21 19.57
CA ASP A 161 5.38 0.48 20.36
C ASP A 161 5.06 1.25 21.67
N GLY A 162 3.78 1.53 21.92
CA GLY A 162 3.27 2.20 23.12
C GLY A 162 3.37 3.73 23.09
N ALA A 163 3.79 4.34 21.98
CA ALA A 163 3.84 5.79 21.84
C ALA A 163 2.41 6.35 21.61
N PRO A 164 2.05 7.49 22.22
CA PRO A 164 0.73 8.09 22.00
C PRO A 164 0.59 8.50 20.53
N LEU A 165 -0.57 8.19 19.94
CA LEU A 165 -0.90 8.65 18.59
C LEU A 165 -0.88 10.18 18.54
N TYR A 166 -0.28 10.72 17.49
CA TYR A 166 -0.12 12.16 17.36
C TYR A 166 -1.49 12.86 17.20
N PRO A 167 -1.86 13.80 18.08
CA PRO A 167 -3.20 14.40 18.10
C PRO A 167 -3.46 15.42 16.98
N GLY A 168 -2.47 15.71 16.13
CA GLY A 168 -2.65 16.64 15.01
C GLY A 168 -2.45 18.11 15.37
N THR A 169 -1.80 18.44 16.50
CA THR A 169 -1.65 19.81 17.03
C THR A 169 -1.18 20.85 16.01
N CYS A 170 -0.22 20.49 15.14
CA CYS A 170 0.32 21.40 14.11
C CYS A 170 -0.36 21.24 12.75
N ARG A 171 -1.32 20.32 12.58
CA ARG A 171 -1.94 20.04 11.28
C ARG A 171 -2.71 21.24 10.73
N ALA A 172 -3.39 21.96 11.60
CA ALA A 172 -4.18 23.14 11.27
C ALA A 172 -3.40 24.46 11.49
N LEU A 173 -2.07 24.39 11.66
CA LEU A 173 -1.27 25.61 11.81
C LEU A 173 -1.36 26.42 10.51
N ASP A 174 -1.60 27.71 10.66
CA ASP A 174 -1.62 28.64 9.55
C ASP A 174 -0.31 28.55 8.73
N PRO A 175 -0.37 28.46 7.39
CA PRO A 175 0.82 28.28 6.56
C PRO A 175 1.84 29.42 6.68
N GLU A 176 1.40 30.66 6.86
CA GLU A 176 2.30 31.81 7.02
C GLU A 176 3.03 31.74 8.36
N THR A 177 2.29 31.42 9.43
CA THR A 177 2.87 31.17 10.76
C THR A 177 3.87 30.01 10.73
N ALA A 178 3.53 28.91 10.06
CA ALA A 178 4.41 27.76 9.91
C ALA A 178 5.68 28.12 9.11
N ALA A 179 5.56 28.94 8.06
CA ALA A 179 6.69 29.42 7.28
C ALA A 179 7.59 30.34 8.11
N ALA A 180 7.01 31.27 8.87
CA ALA A 180 7.75 32.19 9.75
C ALA A 180 8.56 31.43 10.81
N ARG A 181 7.96 30.45 11.49
CA ARG A 181 8.65 29.60 12.48
C ARG A 181 9.80 28.80 11.87
N ARG A 182 9.62 28.28 10.65
CA ARG A 182 10.69 27.59 9.90
C ARG A 182 11.81 28.54 9.50
N ALA A 183 11.47 29.74 9.03
CA ALA A 183 12.45 30.76 8.66
C ALA A 183 13.26 31.25 9.86
N ALA A 184 12.65 31.27 11.06
CA ALA A 184 13.32 31.54 12.33
C ALA A 184 14.24 30.39 12.80
N GLY A 185 14.32 29.27 12.08
CA GLY A 185 15.19 28.14 12.42
C GLY A 185 14.64 27.23 13.52
N GLU A 186 13.35 27.32 13.84
CA GLU A 186 12.77 26.48 14.88
C GLU A 186 12.82 24.98 14.50
N PRO A 187 13.29 24.09 15.39
CA PRO A 187 13.31 22.65 15.14
C PRO A 187 11.91 22.12 14.82
N HIS A 188 11.81 21.34 13.75
CA HIS A 188 10.55 20.74 13.33
C HIS A 188 10.75 19.38 12.66
N ALA A 189 9.70 18.58 12.68
CA ALA A 189 9.57 17.36 11.90
C ALA A 189 8.50 17.54 10.82
N TRP A 190 8.68 16.89 9.67
CA TRP A 190 7.63 16.80 8.66
C TRP A 190 6.68 15.66 9.00
N ARG A 191 5.38 15.93 8.97
CA ARG A 191 4.32 14.95 9.18
C ARG A 191 3.47 14.83 7.93
N LEU A 192 3.02 13.61 7.63
CA LEU A 192 2.08 13.34 6.55
C LEU A 192 0.65 13.63 7.02
N ASP A 193 -0.11 14.36 6.22
CA ASP A 193 -1.56 14.46 6.34
C ASP A 193 -2.18 13.21 5.71
N MET A 194 -2.48 12.21 6.56
CA MET A 194 -3.03 10.93 6.11
C MET A 194 -4.38 11.09 5.41
N ALA A 195 -5.24 12.00 5.84
CA ALA A 195 -6.56 12.20 5.24
C ALA A 195 -6.42 12.74 3.81
N ARG A 196 -5.59 13.76 3.61
CA ARG A 196 -5.29 14.27 2.26
C ARG A 196 -4.55 13.25 1.40
N ALA A 197 -3.61 12.50 1.98
CA ALA A 197 -2.84 11.52 1.24
C ALA A 197 -3.71 10.37 0.72
N ILE A 198 -4.62 9.84 1.54
CA ILE A 198 -5.58 8.81 1.14
C ILE A 198 -6.53 9.37 0.08
N GLY A 199 -7.02 10.60 0.25
CA GLY A 199 -7.90 11.25 -0.74
C GLY A 199 -7.28 11.45 -2.13
N GLN A 200 -5.95 11.47 -2.23
CA GLN A 200 -5.22 11.56 -3.51
C GLN A 200 -4.65 10.21 -3.99
N ALA A 201 -4.79 9.13 -3.21
CA ALA A 201 -4.22 7.84 -3.56
C ALA A 201 -5.06 7.15 -4.66
N PRO A 202 -4.43 6.70 -5.77
CA PRO A 202 -5.18 6.13 -6.88
C PRO A 202 -5.64 4.70 -6.58
N GLY A 203 -6.90 4.42 -6.94
CA GLY A 203 -7.49 3.08 -7.01
C GLY A 203 -7.85 2.45 -5.66
N PRO A 204 -8.49 1.28 -5.68
CA PRO A 204 -8.68 0.49 -4.47
C PRO A 204 -7.34 -0.08 -4.00
N HIS A 205 -7.02 0.11 -2.71
CA HIS A 205 -5.87 -0.55 -2.09
C HIS A 205 -6.28 -1.96 -1.65
N VAL A 206 -5.71 -2.96 -2.32
CA VAL A 206 -5.92 -4.38 -1.99
C VAL A 206 -4.60 -4.98 -1.55
N TYR A 207 -4.69 -5.88 -0.58
CA TYR A 207 -3.57 -6.72 -0.20
C TYR A 207 -4.00 -8.18 -0.25
N THR A 208 -3.02 -9.03 -0.57
CA THR A 208 -3.18 -10.47 -0.59
C THR A 208 -2.27 -11.04 0.47
N ASN A 209 -2.87 -11.73 1.44
CA ASN A 209 -2.09 -12.54 2.38
C ASN A 209 -1.55 -13.75 1.64
N LEU A 210 -0.23 -13.85 1.57
CA LEU A 210 0.41 -15.02 1.01
C LEU A 210 0.37 -16.15 2.05
N ALA A 211 -0.43 -17.19 1.78
CA ALA A 211 -0.48 -18.37 2.63
C ALA A 211 0.84 -19.14 2.47
N LEU A 212 1.58 -19.24 3.57
CA LEU A 212 2.96 -19.73 3.58
C LEU A 212 3.10 -21.22 3.90
N LEU A 213 2.10 -21.76 4.59
CA LEU A 213 2.03 -23.15 5.02
C LEU A 213 0.89 -23.85 4.27
N PRO A 214 1.08 -25.12 3.85
CA PRO A 214 -0.07 -25.95 3.51
C PRO A 214 -1.00 -26.01 4.73
N PRO A 215 -2.31 -26.21 4.53
CA PRO A 215 -3.23 -26.33 5.65
C PRO A 215 -2.77 -27.48 6.59
N PRO A 216 -3.07 -27.39 7.89
CA PRO A 216 -2.60 -28.36 8.90
C PRO A 216 -3.08 -29.80 8.64
N ASP A 217 -4.00 -30.00 7.71
CA ASP A 217 -4.51 -31.31 7.27
C ASP A 217 -3.59 -32.02 6.26
N GLY A 218 -2.47 -31.44 5.87
CA GLY A 218 -1.52 -32.05 4.93
C GLY A 218 -2.00 -32.05 3.47
N SER A 219 -3.11 -31.37 3.15
CA SER A 219 -3.51 -31.14 1.76
C SER A 219 -2.44 -30.31 1.05
N ARG A 220 -2.00 -30.76 -0.15
CA ARG A 220 -1.04 -30.00 -0.95
C ARG A 220 -1.62 -28.63 -1.25
N ALA A 221 -0.88 -27.57 -0.93
CA ALA A 221 -1.11 -26.26 -1.52
C ALA A 221 -0.80 -26.35 -3.02
N CYS A 222 -1.85 -26.60 -3.81
CA CYS A 222 -1.95 -26.61 -5.28
C CYS A 222 -0.87 -27.40 -6.06
N PRO A 223 -1.22 -28.51 -6.72
CA PRO A 223 -0.34 -29.11 -7.73
C PRO A 223 -0.44 -28.29 -9.04
N GLY A 224 0.67 -27.70 -9.47
CA GLY A 224 0.91 -27.32 -10.87
C GLY A 224 0.03 -26.23 -11.49
N SER A 225 0.66 -25.15 -11.96
CA SER A 225 0.18 -24.22 -12.99
C SER A 225 -1.13 -23.42 -12.77
N ALA A 226 -1.91 -23.66 -11.71
CA ALA A 226 -3.06 -22.83 -11.37
C ALA A 226 -2.68 -21.76 -10.32
N PRO A 227 -3.05 -20.48 -10.49
CA PRO A 227 -2.73 -19.44 -9.51
C PRO A 227 -3.46 -19.73 -8.20
N CYS A 228 -2.71 -19.72 -7.09
CA CYS A 228 -3.26 -19.75 -5.73
C CYS A 228 -4.40 -18.74 -5.64
N VAL A 229 -5.64 -19.20 -5.40
CA VAL A 229 -6.77 -18.28 -5.25
C VAL A 229 -6.55 -17.50 -3.95
N PRO A 230 -6.26 -16.19 -4.04
CA PRO A 230 -5.93 -15.40 -2.87
C PRO A 230 -7.21 -15.01 -2.13
N LYS A 231 -7.14 -14.97 -0.80
CA LYS A 231 -8.11 -14.17 -0.03
C LYS A 231 -7.71 -12.71 -0.16
N SER A 232 -8.40 -12.00 -1.04
CA SER A 232 -8.30 -10.55 -1.16
C SER A 232 -9.00 -9.90 0.03
N GLY A 233 -8.26 -9.11 0.81
CA GLY A 233 -8.84 -8.17 1.76
C GLY A 233 -8.93 -6.78 1.14
N ARG A 234 -10.05 -6.08 1.35
CA ARG A 234 -10.11 -4.63 1.16
C ARG A 234 -9.85 -4.00 2.53
N THR A 235 -8.85 -3.16 2.64
CA THR A 235 -8.78 -2.22 3.76
C THR A 235 -9.69 -1.06 3.39
N ASP A 236 -10.92 -1.07 3.89
CA ASP A 236 -11.69 0.17 3.97
C ASP A 236 -11.01 1.05 5.01
N LEU A 237 -10.16 1.96 4.56
CA LEU A 237 -9.71 3.10 5.36
C LEU A 237 -10.87 4.11 5.43
N GLY A 238 -12.02 3.64 5.94
CA GLY A 238 -13.14 4.49 6.28
C GLY A 238 -12.76 5.28 7.52
N ALA A 239 -12.88 6.61 7.42
CA ALA A 239 -12.96 7.47 8.58
C ALA A 239 -14.07 6.90 9.49
N GLY A 240 -13.69 6.34 10.63
CA GLY A 240 -14.63 6.04 11.68
C GLY A 240 -15.15 7.36 12.21
N GLU A 241 -16.35 7.75 11.79
CA GLU A 241 -17.21 8.60 12.59
C GLU A 241 -17.67 7.76 13.79
N GLY A 242 -17.26 8.20 14.99
CA GLY A 242 -17.61 7.64 16.29
C GLY A 242 -17.16 8.61 17.36
#